data_AF-A0A2Z6R162-F1
#
_entry.id   AF-A0A2Z6R162-F1
#
_cell.length_a   1.000
_cell.length_b   1.000
_cell.length_c   1.000
_cell.angle_alpha   90.00
_cell.angle_beta   90.00
_cell.angle_gamma   90.00
#
_symmetry.space_group_name_H-M   'P 1'
#
loop_
_entity.id
_entity.type
_entity.pdbx_description
1 polymer ?
#
loop_
_entity_poly.entity_id
_entity_poly.type
_entity_poly.pdbx_seq_one_letter_code
_entity_poly.pdbx_strand_id
1 'polypeptide(L)'
;MITVIDKDKDKNKDKDSDVEDFELINCNRAGIFYRELKQLHNVSMLALSNVTKIIPYLSLSTSSSSVSPRILYSSKDVLISVTNNNWIIPYNQYKEACKICKYFGHSVKNCPNLKSQYRWGNYCLRCWKPGHNISECKNEPEVVLFNKEFCSPEEIVNFLIYK
;
A
#
# COMPACT_ATOMS: atom_id res chain seq x y z
N MET A 1 10.79 -2.01 5.18
CA MET A 1 10.18 -2.57 6.40
C MET A 1 10.86 -1.87 7.56
N ILE A 2 10.15 -0.99 8.27
CA ILE A 2 10.73 -0.24 9.40
C ILE A 2 10.46 -1.07 10.65
N THR A 3 11.51 -1.44 11.36
CA THR A 3 11.41 -2.20 12.62
C THR A 3 11.93 -1.30 13.73
N VAL A 4 11.05 -0.98 14.69
CA VAL A 4 11.42 -0.28 15.93
C VAL A 4 11.80 -1.36 16.93
N ILE A 5 13.05 -1.34 17.42
CA ILE A 5 13.53 -2.30 18.41
C ILE A 5 13.82 -1.54 19.68
N ASP A 6 13.07 -1.91 20.72
CA ASP A 6 13.24 -1.41 22.07
C ASP A 6 14.36 -2.23 22.75
N LYS A 7 15.44 -1.56 23.13
CA LYS A 7 16.50 -2.15 23.94
C LYS A 7 16.60 -1.33 25.21
N ASP A 8 15.87 -1.75 26.24
CA ASP A 8 16.44 -2.02 27.57
C ASP A 8 15.35 -2.57 28.50
N LYS A 9 15.59 -3.77 29.04
CA LYS A 9 14.84 -4.32 30.18
C LYS A 9 15.78 -4.37 31.36
N ASP A 10 15.79 -3.32 32.18
CA ASP A 10 16.04 -3.48 33.60
C ASP A 10 15.37 -2.37 34.44
N LYS A 11 14.82 -2.78 35.58
CA LYS A 11 13.89 -2.05 36.44
C LYS A 11 14.55 -0.92 37.24
N ASN A 12 13.96 0.28 37.27
CA ASN A 12 13.35 0.90 38.46
C ASN A 12 12.80 2.32 38.20
N LYS A 13 11.80 2.70 39.02
CA LYS A 13 11.04 3.96 39.03
C LYS A 13 11.94 5.21 39.10
N ASP A 14 11.61 6.24 38.32
CA ASP A 14 11.17 7.56 38.82
C ASP A 14 10.64 8.45 37.67
N LYS A 15 9.83 9.44 38.04
CA LYS A 15 9.15 10.39 37.14
C LYS A 15 10.15 11.35 36.48
N ASP A 16 10.22 11.34 35.16
CA ASP A 16 10.17 12.56 34.32
C ASP A 16 9.87 12.16 32.86
N SER A 17 9.39 13.10 32.05
CA SER A 17 8.95 12.85 30.67
C SER A 17 10.12 12.62 29.71
N ASP A 18 10.73 11.44 29.74
CA ASP A 18 11.75 11.04 28.79
C ASP A 18 11.09 10.31 27.60
N VAL A 19 10.95 11.02 26.48
CA VAL A 19 10.60 10.42 25.20
C VAL A 19 11.78 9.57 24.76
N GLU A 20 11.69 8.26 24.96
CA GLU A 20 12.71 7.29 24.55
C GLU A 20 13.11 7.51 23.08
N ASP A 21 14.40 7.73 22.86
CA ASP A 21 14.98 8.04 21.56
C ASP A 21 15.26 6.73 20.79
N PHE A 22 14.33 6.34 19.93
CA PHE A 22 14.48 5.12 19.13
C PHE A 22 15.29 5.38 17.84
N GLU A 23 16.20 4.45 17.51
CA GLU A 23 16.94 4.45 16.25
C GLU A 23 16.11 3.75 15.15
N LEU A 24 15.88 4.44 14.03
CA LEU A 24 15.22 3.87 12.86
C LEU A 24 16.27 3.19 11.98
N ILE A 25 16.38 1.87 12.08
CA ILE A 25 17.31 1.08 11.27
C ILE A 25 16.70 0.82 9.89
N ASN A 26 17.36 1.31 8.84
CA ASN A 26 17.05 0.92 7.47
C ASN A 26 17.96 -0.26 7.11
N CYS A 27 17.38 -1.42 6.78
CA CYS A 27 18.15 -2.58 6.33
C CYS A 27 18.99 -2.15 5.12
N ASN A 28 20.32 -2.06 5.31
CA ASN A 28 21.37 -1.66 4.34
C ASN A 28 21.90 -0.21 4.40
N ARG A 29 21.56 0.61 5.42
CA ARG A 29 22.21 1.92 5.65
C ARG A 29 22.28 2.24 7.14
N ALA A 30 23.24 3.07 7.57
CA ALA A 30 23.24 3.61 8.94
C ALA A 30 21.87 4.23 9.24
N GLY A 31 21.30 3.89 10.39
CA GLY A 31 20.01 4.40 10.84
C GLY A 31 20.07 5.89 11.12
N ILE A 32 18.89 6.52 11.19
CA ILE A 32 18.74 7.89 11.68
C ILE A 32 17.92 7.85 12.98
N PHE A 33 18.23 8.69 13.95
CA PHE A 33 17.42 8.74 15.16
C PHE A 33 16.07 9.42 14.87
N TYR A 34 15.02 9.02 15.57
CA TYR A 34 13.69 9.62 15.41
C TYR A 34 13.71 11.14 15.65
N ARG A 35 14.46 11.63 16.66
CA ARG A 35 14.66 13.06 16.90
C ARG A 35 15.25 13.80 15.71
N GLU A 36 16.21 13.20 15.00
CA GLU A 36 16.88 13.80 13.84
C GLU A 36 15.92 13.85 12.66
N LEU A 37 15.14 12.79 12.45
CA LEU A 37 14.09 12.77 11.43
C LEU A 37 13.02 13.83 11.69
N LYS A 38 12.60 13.98 12.96
CA LYS A 38 11.62 15.00 13.36
C LYS A 38 12.15 16.41 13.14
N GLN A 39 13.42 16.66 13.43
CA GLN A 39 14.08 17.93 13.12
C GLN A 39 14.14 18.20 11.62
N LEU A 40 14.55 17.21 10.81
CA LEU A 40 14.59 17.32 9.35
C LEU A 40 13.20 17.62 8.76
N HIS A 41 12.16 16.96 9.27
CA HIS A 41 10.79 17.23 8.85
C HIS A 41 10.39 18.67 9.17
N ASN A 42 10.65 19.15 10.38
CA ASN A 42 10.36 20.53 10.76
C ASN A 42 11.12 21.54 9.89
N VAL A 43 12.41 21.29 9.63
CA VAL A 43 13.23 22.12 8.73
C VAL A 43 12.68 22.11 7.30
N SER A 44 12.24 20.96 6.80
CA SER A 44 11.60 20.83 5.48
C SER A 44 10.30 21.61 5.40
N MET A 45 9.45 21.54 6.43
CA MET A 45 8.19 22.30 6.49
C MET A 45 8.44 23.82 6.62
N LEU A 46 9.46 24.23 7.35
CA LEU A 46 9.89 25.63 7.43
C LEU A 46 10.45 26.13 6.10
N ALA A 47 11.26 25.33 5.41
CA ALA A 47 11.77 25.63 4.09
C ALA A 47 10.62 25.80 3.09
N LEU A 48 9.63 24.91 3.12
CA LEU A 48 8.43 25.01 2.28
C LEU A 48 7.66 26.31 2.56
N SER A 49 7.43 26.64 3.83
CA SER A 49 6.82 27.92 4.22
C SER A 49 7.60 29.12 3.69
N ASN A 50 8.92 29.12 3.82
CA ASN A 50 9.75 30.24 3.36
C ASN A 50 9.77 30.34 1.83
N VAL A 51 9.79 29.21 1.12
CA VAL A 51 9.65 29.16 -0.33
C VAL A 51 8.29 29.74 -0.76
N THR A 52 7.19 29.38 -0.10
CA THR A 52 5.86 29.93 -0.43
C THR A 52 5.74 31.45 -0.22
N LYS A 53 6.52 32.02 0.71
CA LYS A 53 6.58 33.47 0.96
C LYS A 53 7.41 34.22 -0.09
N ILE A 54 8.34 33.56 -0.76
CA ILE A 54 9.20 34.15 -1.80
C ILE A 54 8.56 34.03 -3.20
N ILE A 55 7.57 33.14 -3.37
CA ILE A 55 6.89 32.84 -4.65
C ILE A 55 5.94 33.95 -5.22
N PRO A 56 5.55 35.07 -4.57
CA PRO A 56 4.74 36.07 -5.26
C PRO A 56 5.45 36.81 -6.41
N TYR A 57 6.79 36.73 -6.51
CA TYR A 57 7.59 37.60 -7.40
C TYR A 57 8.47 36.89 -8.43
N LEU A 58 8.56 35.56 -8.43
CA LEU A 58 9.13 34.81 -9.54
C LEU A 58 7.99 34.26 -10.38
N SER A 59 7.66 34.95 -11.47
CA SER A 59 6.99 34.37 -12.63
C SER A 59 7.92 33.36 -13.30
N LEU A 60 8.22 32.27 -12.58
CA LEU A 60 8.85 31.10 -13.17
C LEU A 60 7.76 30.46 -14.03
N SER A 61 8.05 30.30 -15.31
CA SER A 61 7.32 29.43 -16.20
C SER A 61 7.50 27.98 -15.74
N THR A 62 6.99 27.63 -14.56
CA THR A 62 6.55 26.27 -14.33
C THR A 62 5.48 26.05 -15.36
N SER A 63 5.79 25.24 -16.36
CA SER A 63 4.80 24.45 -17.05
C SER A 63 3.99 23.77 -15.95
N SER A 64 2.90 24.41 -15.54
CA SER A 64 1.85 23.78 -14.79
C SER A 64 1.24 22.80 -15.79
N SER A 65 1.93 21.68 -16.02
CA SER A 65 1.24 20.47 -16.40
C SER A 65 0.18 20.33 -15.33
N SER A 66 -1.06 20.64 -15.68
CA SER A 66 -2.20 20.22 -14.90
C SER A 66 -1.98 18.74 -14.69
N VAL A 67 -1.48 18.34 -13.52
CA VAL A 67 -1.27 16.94 -13.21
C VAL A 67 -2.67 16.41 -12.98
N SER A 68 -3.36 16.12 -14.09
CA SER A 68 -4.61 15.39 -14.07
C SER A 68 -4.30 14.11 -13.29
N PRO A 69 -5.01 13.84 -12.19
CA PRO A 69 -4.72 12.67 -11.38
C PRO A 69 -4.76 11.44 -12.28
N ARG A 70 -3.65 10.70 -12.34
CA ARG A 70 -3.56 9.47 -13.13
C ARG A 70 -4.54 8.46 -12.52
N ILE A 71 -5.67 8.26 -13.19
CA ILE A 71 -6.66 7.28 -12.80
C ILE A 71 -6.13 5.90 -13.19
N LEU A 72 -5.97 5.02 -12.20
CA LEU A 72 -5.43 3.67 -12.40
C LEU A 72 -6.54 2.64 -12.22
N TYR A 73 -6.54 1.62 -13.07
CA TYR A 73 -7.50 0.53 -13.04
C TYR A 73 -6.75 -0.79 -12.93
N SER A 74 -7.26 -1.70 -12.11
CA SER A 74 -6.71 -3.05 -11.96
C SER A 74 -7.37 -4.06 -12.90
N SER A 75 -8.56 -3.74 -13.41
CA SER A 75 -9.20 -4.44 -14.52
C SER A 75 -10.21 -3.50 -15.18
N LYS A 76 -10.82 -3.93 -16.29
CA LYS A 76 -11.92 -3.18 -16.90
C LYS A 76 -12.98 -2.83 -15.85
N ASP A 77 -13.30 -1.53 -15.74
CA ASP A 77 -14.27 -0.95 -14.80
C ASP A 77 -13.95 -1.13 -13.30
N VAL A 78 -12.72 -1.54 -12.93
CA VAL A 78 -12.29 -1.64 -11.52
C VAL A 78 -11.17 -0.65 -11.25
N LEU A 79 -11.56 0.46 -10.63
CA LEU A 79 -10.65 1.51 -10.20
C LEU A 79 -9.69 0.99 -9.12
N ILE A 80 -8.48 1.51 -9.04
CA ILE A 80 -7.61 1.35 -7.87
C ILE A 80 -7.88 2.54 -6.97
N SER A 81 -8.70 2.36 -5.93
CA SER A 81 -9.06 3.45 -5.02
C SER A 81 -9.34 2.99 -3.60
N VAL A 82 -9.34 3.98 -2.71
CA VAL A 82 -9.76 3.83 -1.31
C VAL A 82 -11.20 3.35 -1.23
N THR A 83 -12.08 3.95 -2.03
CA THR A 83 -13.53 3.76 -1.98
C THR A 83 -13.99 2.34 -2.31
N ASN A 84 -13.23 1.59 -3.11
CA ASN A 84 -13.58 0.23 -3.51
C ASN A 84 -12.68 -0.84 -2.90
N ASN A 85 -11.85 -0.48 -1.90
CA ASN A 85 -11.02 -1.43 -1.16
C ASN A 85 -10.09 -2.27 -2.07
N ASN A 86 -9.61 -1.72 -3.20
CA ASN A 86 -8.66 -2.35 -4.13
C ASN A 86 -7.35 -1.55 -4.32
N TRP A 87 -6.32 -1.84 -3.51
CA TRP A 87 -5.15 -0.96 -3.35
C TRP A 87 -3.85 -1.70 -3.69
N ILE A 88 -2.84 -0.99 -4.19
CA ILE A 88 -1.53 -1.58 -4.52
C ILE A 88 -0.69 -1.82 -3.25
N ILE A 89 -0.83 -0.94 -2.27
CA ILE A 89 -0.07 -0.97 -1.02
C ILE A 89 -0.99 -1.32 0.17
N PRO A 90 -0.43 -1.90 1.26
CA PRO A 90 -1.21 -2.16 2.47
C PRO A 90 -1.86 -0.88 3.00
N TYR A 91 -3.08 -1.00 3.49
CA TYR A 91 -3.76 0.11 4.15
C TYR A 91 -4.55 -0.33 5.37
N ASN A 92 -4.29 0.37 6.47
CA ASN A 92 -4.99 0.23 7.73
C ASN A 92 -5.08 -1.25 8.19
N GLN A 93 -6.27 -1.73 8.51
CA GLN A 93 -6.58 -3.07 9.01
C GLN A 93 -6.34 -4.21 8.00
N TYR A 94 -6.18 -3.91 6.71
CA TYR A 94 -5.90 -4.91 5.67
C TYR A 94 -4.41 -4.98 5.37
N LYS A 95 -3.67 -5.58 6.30
CA LYS A 95 -2.22 -5.82 6.16
C LYS A 95 -1.90 -6.95 5.18
N GLU A 96 -2.84 -7.85 4.94
CA GLU A 96 -2.68 -8.96 4.00
C GLU A 96 -3.30 -8.62 2.65
N ALA A 97 -2.55 -8.93 1.59
CA ALA A 97 -3.05 -8.86 0.22
C ALA A 97 -4.10 -9.95 -0.05
N CYS A 98 -5.02 -9.66 -0.95
CA CYS A 98 -5.93 -10.66 -1.49
C CYS A 98 -5.12 -11.83 -2.07
N LYS A 99 -5.39 -13.05 -1.60
CA LYS A 99 -4.62 -14.25 -1.98
C LYS A 99 -4.69 -14.53 -3.49
N ILE A 100 -5.75 -14.05 -4.15
CA ILE A 100 -6.01 -14.25 -5.58
C ILE A 100 -5.42 -13.11 -6.44
N CYS A 101 -5.83 -11.85 -6.23
CA CYS A 101 -5.44 -10.75 -7.11
C CYS A 101 -4.24 -9.93 -6.62
N LYS A 102 -3.75 -10.19 -5.41
CA LYS A 102 -2.61 -9.50 -4.75
C LYS A 102 -2.81 -8.02 -4.40
N TYR A 103 -3.95 -7.42 -4.71
CA TYR A 103 -4.33 -6.10 -4.20
C TYR A 103 -4.77 -6.18 -2.73
N PHE A 104 -4.59 -5.08 -1.99
CA PHE A 104 -4.99 -4.91 -0.60
C PHE A 104 -6.40 -4.33 -0.48
N GLY A 105 -6.95 -4.38 0.73
CA GLY A 105 -8.24 -3.77 1.11
C GLY A 105 -9.42 -4.75 1.13
N HIS A 106 -9.30 -5.91 0.48
CA HIS A 106 -10.40 -6.86 0.36
C HIS A 106 -9.96 -8.32 0.57
N SER A 107 -10.93 -9.17 0.91
CA SER A 107 -10.75 -10.63 0.98
C SER A 107 -11.07 -11.30 -0.36
N VAL A 108 -10.73 -12.58 -0.51
CA VAL A 108 -11.01 -13.36 -1.72
C VAL A 108 -12.50 -13.38 -2.07
N LYS A 109 -13.39 -13.47 -1.06
CA LYS A 109 -14.85 -13.49 -1.26
C LYS A 109 -15.37 -12.20 -1.88
N ASN A 110 -14.71 -11.07 -1.59
CA ASN A 110 -15.14 -9.74 -1.99
C ASN A 110 -14.21 -9.14 -3.06
N CYS A 111 -13.42 -9.98 -3.73
CA CYS A 111 -12.43 -9.52 -4.70
C CYS A 111 -13.12 -8.84 -5.90
N PRO A 112 -12.89 -7.53 -6.12
CA PRO A 112 -13.51 -6.82 -7.22
C PRO A 112 -12.90 -7.19 -8.57
N ASN A 113 -11.71 -7.78 -8.59
CA ASN A 113 -11.02 -8.21 -9.82
C ASN A 113 -11.48 -9.59 -10.34
N LEU A 114 -12.27 -10.34 -9.57
CA LEU A 114 -12.87 -11.60 -10.02
C LEU A 114 -14.15 -11.35 -10.81
N LYS A 115 -14.47 -12.24 -11.76
CA LYS A 115 -15.78 -12.23 -12.43
C LYS A 115 -16.90 -12.30 -11.39
N SER A 116 -17.98 -11.55 -11.61
CA SER A 116 -19.11 -11.41 -10.68
C SER A 116 -19.67 -12.75 -10.21
N GLN A 117 -19.72 -13.76 -11.09
CA GLN A 117 -20.18 -15.11 -10.78
C GLN A 117 -19.38 -15.83 -9.69
N TYR A 118 -18.12 -15.46 -9.45
CA TYR A 118 -17.27 -16.08 -8.42
C TYR A 118 -17.20 -15.25 -7.12
N ARG A 119 -17.78 -14.05 -7.13
CA ARG A 119 -17.84 -13.20 -5.93
C ARG A 119 -18.89 -13.77 -4.98
N TRP A 120 -18.65 -13.65 -3.68
CA TRP A 120 -19.58 -14.07 -2.61
C TRP A 120 -19.91 -15.56 -2.52
N GLY A 121 -19.44 -16.39 -3.45
CA GLY A 121 -19.69 -17.83 -3.42
C GLY A 121 -18.61 -18.63 -2.68
N ASN A 122 -19.01 -19.82 -2.21
CA ASN A 122 -18.10 -20.81 -1.65
C ASN A 122 -17.55 -21.69 -2.78
N TYR A 123 -16.65 -21.12 -3.57
CA TYR A 123 -15.95 -21.83 -4.64
C TYR A 123 -14.63 -22.38 -4.14
N CYS A 124 -14.26 -23.56 -4.62
CA CYS A 124 -12.93 -24.10 -4.42
C CYS A 124 -11.89 -23.19 -5.10
N LEU A 125 -10.91 -22.67 -4.35
CA LEU A 125 -9.89 -21.76 -4.90
C LEU A 125 -8.89 -22.43 -5.85
N ARG A 126 -8.94 -23.76 -5.99
CA ARG A 126 -8.10 -24.51 -6.93
C ARG A 126 -8.78 -24.74 -8.28
N CYS A 127 -10.07 -25.10 -8.28
CA CYS A 127 -10.78 -25.49 -9.50
C CYS A 127 -12.07 -24.69 -9.75
N TRP A 128 -12.36 -23.66 -8.94
CA TRP A 128 -13.49 -22.74 -9.08
C TRP A 128 -14.89 -23.35 -9.15
N LYS A 129 -15.05 -24.63 -8.80
CA LYS A 129 -16.33 -25.33 -8.70
C LYS A 129 -16.87 -25.24 -7.27
N PRO A 130 -18.20 -25.16 -7.09
CA PRO A 130 -18.83 -25.17 -5.77
C PRO A 130 -18.82 -26.59 -5.15
N GLY A 131 -19.22 -26.67 -3.88
CA GLY A 131 -19.53 -27.94 -3.21
C GLY A 131 -18.36 -28.64 -2.50
N HIS A 132 -17.16 -28.07 -2.52
CA HIS A 132 -16.00 -28.59 -1.79
C HIS A 132 -14.97 -27.49 -1.49
N ASN A 133 -14.10 -27.74 -0.52
CA ASN A 133 -12.97 -26.87 -0.19
C ASN A 133 -11.68 -27.31 -0.91
N ILE A 134 -10.63 -26.48 -0.84
CA ILE A 134 -9.36 -26.76 -1.49
C ILE A 134 -8.70 -28.07 -1.02
N SER A 135 -8.88 -28.42 0.26
CA SER A 135 -8.34 -29.64 0.89
C SER A 135 -8.97 -30.92 0.36
N GLU A 136 -10.22 -30.84 -0.11
CA GLU A 136 -11.01 -31.98 -0.61
C GLU A 136 -11.05 -31.99 -2.15
N CYS A 137 -10.33 -31.07 -2.80
CA CYS A 137 -10.39 -30.88 -4.23
C CYS A 137 -9.66 -31.99 -4.99
N LYS A 138 -10.45 -32.84 -5.67
CA LYS A 138 -9.97 -33.88 -6.60
C LYS A 138 -9.97 -33.42 -8.07
N ASN A 139 -10.51 -32.24 -8.35
CA ASN A 139 -10.54 -31.68 -9.69
C ASN A 139 -9.16 -31.15 -10.10
N GLU A 140 -8.95 -31.08 -11.41
CA GLU A 140 -7.78 -30.39 -11.96
C GLU A 140 -7.82 -28.89 -11.62
N PRO A 141 -6.66 -28.24 -11.44
CA PRO A 141 -6.58 -26.80 -11.26
C PRO A 141 -7.17 -26.08 -12.46
N GLU A 142 -7.95 -25.04 -12.22
CA GLU A 142 -8.51 -24.18 -13.26
C GLU A 142 -7.88 -22.79 -13.17
N VAL A 143 -7.67 -22.15 -14.33
CA VAL A 143 -7.05 -20.83 -14.41
C VAL A 143 -7.95 -19.80 -13.72
N VAL A 144 -7.34 -18.87 -12.97
CA VAL A 144 -8.10 -17.84 -12.25
C VAL A 144 -8.90 -16.97 -13.22
N LEU A 145 -10.20 -16.83 -12.94
CA LEU A 145 -11.13 -16.12 -13.81
C LEU A 145 -11.29 -14.66 -13.37
N PHE A 146 -10.27 -13.85 -13.70
CA PHE A 146 -10.31 -12.40 -13.54
C PHE A 146 -11.27 -11.72 -14.53
N ASN A 147 -11.60 -10.47 -14.23
CA ASN A 147 -12.25 -9.56 -15.19
C ASN A 147 -11.35 -9.34 -16.42
N LYS A 148 -11.94 -8.82 -17.51
CA LYS A 148 -11.19 -8.45 -18.72
C LYS A 148 -10.12 -7.41 -18.38
N GLU A 149 -8.98 -7.50 -19.07
CA GLU A 149 -7.87 -6.54 -18.94
C GLU A 149 -7.35 -6.41 -17.50
N PHE A 150 -7.36 -7.52 -16.75
CA PHE A 150 -6.77 -7.51 -15.41
C PHE A 150 -5.27 -7.27 -15.49
N CYS A 151 -4.79 -6.37 -14.63
CA CYS A 151 -3.39 -6.09 -14.39
C CYS A 151 -3.04 -6.37 -12.93
N SER A 152 -1.95 -7.11 -12.69
CA SER A 152 -1.44 -7.35 -11.34
C SER A 152 -0.88 -6.06 -10.73
N PRO A 153 -0.75 -5.97 -9.40
CA PRO A 153 -0.09 -4.84 -8.74
C PRO A 153 1.32 -4.59 -9.29
N GLU A 154 2.09 -5.64 -9.60
CA GLU A 154 3.44 -5.55 -10.17
C GLU A 154 3.43 -4.92 -11.56
N GLU A 155 2.49 -5.31 -12.41
CA GLU A 155 2.31 -4.72 -13.74
C GLU A 155 1.98 -3.24 -13.63
N ILE A 156 1.05 -2.86 -12.75
CA ILE A 156 0.72 -1.45 -12.51
C ILE A 156 1.94 -0.66 -12.02
N VAL A 157 2.71 -1.20 -11.08
CA VAL A 157 3.92 -0.54 -10.57
C VAL A 157 4.95 -0.37 -11.70
N ASN A 158 5.16 -1.39 -12.53
CA ASN A 158 6.05 -1.28 -13.69
C ASN A 158 5.57 -0.22 -14.69
N PHE A 159 4.27 -0.13 -14.94
CA PHE A 159 3.69 0.94 -15.77
C PHE A 159 3.84 2.34 -15.16
N LEU A 160 4.05 2.48 -13.85
CA LEU A 160 4.28 3.77 -13.21
C LEU A 160 5.75 4.16 -13.18
N ILE A 161 6.65 3.19 -13.09
CA ILE A 161 8.10 3.42 -12.99
C ILE A 161 8.73 3.59 -14.37
N TYR A 162 8.31 2.81 -15.36
CA TYR A 162 8.99 2.69 -16.66
C TYR A 162 8.25 3.34 -17.83
N LYS A 163 7.23 4.17 -17.56
CA LYS A 163 6.55 5.03 -18.55
C LYS A 163 6.59 6.49 -18.10
#